data_AF-A0A4P9VDX3-F1
#
_entry.id   AF-A0A4P9VDX3-F1
#
_cell.length_a   1.000
_cell.length_b   1.000
_cell.length_c   1.000
_cell.angle_alpha   90.00
_cell.angle_beta   90.00
_cell.angle_gamma   90.00
#
_symmetry.space_group_name_H-M   'P 1'
#
loop_
_entity.id
_entity.type
_entity.pdbx_description
1 polymer ?
#
loop_
_entity_poly.entity_id
_entity_poly.type
_entity_poly.pdbx_seq_one_letter_code
_entity_poly.pdbx_strand_id
1 'polypeptide(L)'
;MKWVYQKDGRINTRENGIWLDNLLIPGPVDHDQDGAADGWEYTYFESLEADFAHDASLDTDQDGVTDINEAKAFTNPKSKDTDNDGMPDGWELTHGSDPHVSDANEDVNSNDLNNLSEYVLSVEDYPTDTDTDNDGMPDSWEVAYRLNPAVKDNKGDADNDGRLNEEEYVAGTDPQDSSSIAPKVLIDFEDNTLGGYFWRYEGPSQWQRVAGKGKEGSTAWAVKVLMIVKD
;
A
#
# COMPACT_ATOMS: atom_id res chain seq x y z
N MET A 1 -38.23 -18.60 2.51
CA MET A 1 -38.48 -17.47 3.44
C MET A 1 -39.79 -16.79 3.09
N LYS A 2 -40.50 -16.25 4.08
CA LYS A 2 -41.76 -15.52 3.90
C LYS A 2 -41.52 -14.06 4.31
N TRP A 3 -41.71 -13.13 3.39
CA TRP A 3 -41.56 -11.71 3.66
C TRP A 3 -42.75 -11.21 4.50
N VAL A 4 -42.47 -10.52 5.60
CA VAL A 4 -43.46 -9.79 6.39
C VAL A 4 -43.11 -8.31 6.32
N TYR A 5 -43.97 -7.55 5.64
CA TYR A 5 -43.89 -6.10 5.55
C TYR A 5 -44.57 -5.46 6.77
N GLN A 6 -43.94 -4.46 7.38
CA GLN A 6 -44.57 -3.61 8.39
C GLN A 6 -44.48 -2.15 7.95
N LYS A 7 -45.64 -1.60 7.55
CA LYS A 7 -45.83 -0.20 7.18
C LYS A 7 -45.62 0.69 8.41
N ASP A 8 -44.67 1.62 8.39
CA ASP A 8 -44.75 2.74 9.33
C ASP A 8 -45.83 3.72 8.84
N GLY A 9 -46.64 4.22 9.76
CA GLY A 9 -48.00 4.73 9.53
C GLY A 9 -48.14 6.03 8.71
N ARG A 10 -47.15 6.42 7.89
CA ARG A 10 -47.18 7.66 7.12
C ARG A 10 -47.55 7.38 5.65
N ILE A 11 -48.77 7.75 5.30
CA ILE A 11 -49.26 7.75 3.91
C ILE A 11 -48.74 9.02 3.23
N ASN A 12 -47.84 8.90 2.26
CA ASN A 12 -47.53 10.01 1.36
C ASN A 12 -48.48 9.94 0.17
N THR A 13 -49.25 11.01 -0.05
CA THR A 13 -50.47 11.04 -0.87
C THR A 13 -50.23 11.40 -2.34
N ARG A 14 -49.15 10.96 -2.97
CA ARG A 14 -48.98 11.04 -4.43
C ARG A 14 -48.33 9.77 -4.96
N GLU A 15 -49.12 9.01 -5.71
CA GLU A 15 -48.71 8.01 -6.72
C GLU A 15 -47.79 6.87 -6.22
N ASN A 16 -48.41 5.81 -5.67
CA ASN A 16 -47.97 4.40 -5.66
C ASN A 16 -46.47 4.03 -5.49
N GLY A 17 -45.63 4.89 -4.91
CA GLY A 17 -44.23 4.59 -4.60
C GLY A 17 -44.06 4.01 -3.19
N ILE A 18 -43.22 2.98 -3.07
CA ILE A 18 -42.66 2.52 -1.79
C ILE A 18 -41.23 3.06 -1.72
N TRP A 19 -40.87 3.70 -0.60
CA TRP A 19 -39.49 4.05 -0.31
C TRP A 19 -38.87 2.86 0.42
N LEU A 20 -37.85 2.26 -0.19
CA LEU A 20 -37.05 1.22 0.43
C LEU A 20 -35.75 1.88 0.90
N ASP A 21 -35.60 2.05 2.22
CA ASP A 21 -34.27 2.28 2.80
C ASP A 21 -33.57 0.92 2.86
N ASN A 22 -32.46 0.79 2.13
CA ASN A 22 -31.57 -0.37 2.13
C ASN A 22 -32.21 -1.69 1.67
N LEU A 23 -32.37 -1.84 0.36
CA LEU A 23 -32.71 -3.13 -0.27
C LEU A 23 -31.49 -4.07 -0.20
N LEU A 24 -31.54 -5.04 0.70
CA LEU A 24 -30.58 -6.13 0.76
C LEU A 24 -31.13 -7.31 -0.07
N ILE A 25 -30.47 -7.64 -1.19
CA ILE A 25 -30.76 -8.83 -2.00
C ILE A 25 -29.67 -9.89 -1.69
N PRO A 26 -29.90 -10.81 -0.73
CA PRO A 26 -28.90 -11.83 -0.41
C PRO A 26 -28.89 -12.96 -1.46
N GLY A 27 -28.06 -12.84 -2.51
CA GLY A 27 -27.57 -13.90 -3.43
C GLY A 27 -28.56 -14.89 -4.08
N PRO A 28 -28.05 -15.81 -4.92
CA PRO A 28 -27.87 -15.54 -6.34
C PRO A 28 -29.24 -15.40 -7.03
N VAL A 29 -29.69 -14.16 -7.15
CA VAL A 29 -30.48 -13.77 -8.33
C VAL A 29 -29.43 -13.26 -9.30
N ASP A 30 -29.43 -13.85 -10.49
CA ASP A 30 -28.62 -13.50 -11.65
C ASP A 30 -29.68 -13.25 -12.72
N HIS A 31 -30.16 -12.01 -12.78
CA HIS A 31 -31.40 -11.61 -13.44
C HIS A 31 -31.37 -11.93 -14.93
N ASP A 32 -30.24 -11.66 -15.56
CA ASP A 32 -29.99 -11.78 -16.99
C ASP A 32 -29.16 -13.03 -17.36
N GLN A 33 -28.73 -13.82 -16.37
CA GLN A 33 -28.05 -15.12 -16.53
C GLN A 33 -26.68 -15.00 -17.20
N ASP A 34 -25.96 -13.93 -16.92
CA ASP A 34 -24.62 -13.69 -17.44
C ASP A 34 -23.50 -14.19 -16.51
N GLY A 35 -23.87 -14.58 -15.29
CA GLY A 35 -22.98 -15.15 -14.27
C GLY A 35 -22.51 -14.16 -13.20
N ALA A 36 -22.92 -12.90 -13.26
CA ALA A 36 -22.83 -11.96 -12.16
C ALA A 36 -24.09 -12.06 -11.26
N ALA A 37 -23.94 -11.80 -9.97
CA ALA A 37 -25.10 -11.72 -9.09
C ALA A 37 -25.64 -10.29 -9.05
N ASP A 38 -26.97 -10.11 -9.11
CA ASP A 38 -27.67 -8.81 -9.05
C ASP A 38 -27.12 -7.88 -7.96
N GLY A 39 -26.80 -8.45 -6.79
CA GLY A 39 -26.26 -7.69 -5.67
C GLY A 39 -24.87 -7.11 -5.95
N TRP A 40 -24.00 -7.90 -6.57
CA TRP A 40 -22.65 -7.48 -6.96
C TRP A 40 -22.73 -6.45 -8.10
N GLU A 41 -23.57 -6.71 -9.12
CA GLU A 41 -23.80 -5.75 -10.21
C GLU A 41 -24.29 -4.41 -9.68
N TYR A 42 -25.27 -4.40 -8.79
CA TYR A 42 -25.79 -3.16 -8.23
C TYR A 42 -24.76 -2.43 -7.35
N THR A 43 -23.97 -3.17 -6.57
CA THR A 43 -22.92 -2.59 -5.72
C THR A 43 -21.89 -1.82 -6.55
N TYR A 44 -21.48 -2.35 -7.69
CA TYR A 44 -20.39 -1.74 -8.47
C TYR A 44 -20.88 -0.93 -9.66
N PHE A 45 -22.00 -1.27 -10.30
CA PHE A 45 -22.48 -0.63 -11.54
C PHE A 45 -23.80 0.12 -11.39
N GLU A 46 -24.46 0.07 -10.22
CA GLU A 46 -25.77 0.67 -9.96
C GLU A 46 -26.86 0.23 -10.99
N SER A 47 -26.64 -0.93 -11.61
CA SER A 47 -27.45 -1.52 -12.68
C SER A 47 -27.60 -3.03 -12.43
N LEU A 48 -28.69 -3.61 -12.93
CA LEU A 48 -28.94 -5.07 -12.96
C LEU A 48 -28.96 -5.59 -14.41
N GLU A 49 -28.48 -4.76 -15.33
CA GLU A 49 -28.52 -4.99 -16.78
C GLU A 49 -27.09 -4.88 -17.33
N ALA A 50 -26.08 -5.08 -16.47
CA ALA A 50 -24.69 -5.02 -16.88
C ALA A 50 -24.37 -6.32 -17.61
N ASP A 51 -24.64 -6.36 -18.92
CA ASP A 51 -24.48 -7.57 -19.74
C ASP A 51 -22.99 -7.97 -19.92
N PHE A 52 -22.47 -8.72 -18.95
CA PHE A 52 -21.12 -9.29 -18.99
C PHE A 52 -21.00 -10.45 -19.97
N ALA A 53 -22.11 -11.06 -20.40
CA ALA A 53 -22.08 -12.07 -21.45
C ALA A 53 -21.67 -11.45 -22.80
N HIS A 54 -22.03 -10.18 -23.04
CA HIS A 54 -21.60 -9.43 -24.22
C HIS A 54 -20.16 -8.90 -24.09
N ASP A 55 -19.76 -8.48 -22.90
CA ASP A 55 -18.44 -7.90 -22.63
C ASP A 55 -17.61 -8.73 -21.65
N ALA A 56 -17.50 -10.03 -21.91
CA ALA A 56 -16.76 -10.97 -21.04
C ALA A 56 -15.25 -10.71 -21.00
N SER A 57 -14.76 -9.71 -21.75
CA SER A 57 -13.37 -9.25 -21.76
C SER A 57 -13.18 -7.91 -21.06
N LEU A 58 -14.24 -7.30 -20.53
CA LEU A 58 -14.13 -6.08 -19.75
C LEU A 58 -13.32 -6.37 -18.49
N ASP A 59 -12.32 -5.52 -18.25
CA ASP A 59 -11.43 -5.50 -17.09
C ASP A 59 -11.31 -4.02 -16.74
N THR A 60 -12.17 -3.59 -15.82
CA THR A 60 -12.47 -2.18 -15.55
C THR A 60 -11.31 -1.50 -14.83
N ASP A 61 -10.62 -2.18 -13.91
CA ASP A 61 -9.49 -1.62 -13.20
C ASP A 61 -8.12 -2.02 -13.77
N GLN A 62 -8.05 -3.01 -14.65
CA GLN A 62 -6.85 -3.45 -15.37
C GLN A 62 -5.82 -4.09 -14.45
N ASP A 63 -6.26 -4.98 -13.57
CA ASP A 63 -5.41 -5.85 -12.76
C ASP A 63 -5.15 -7.22 -13.42
N GLY A 64 -5.85 -7.52 -14.52
CA GLY A 64 -5.75 -8.78 -15.26
C GLY A 64 -6.88 -9.78 -14.97
N VAL A 65 -7.86 -9.42 -14.15
CA VAL A 65 -9.11 -10.15 -13.93
C VAL A 65 -10.24 -9.41 -14.61
N THR A 66 -10.96 -10.09 -15.50
CA THR A 66 -12.16 -9.50 -16.10
C THR A 66 -13.25 -9.30 -15.06
N ASP A 67 -14.08 -8.26 -15.17
CA ASP A 67 -15.18 -7.94 -14.25
C ASP A 67 -16.08 -9.17 -13.96
N ILE A 68 -16.33 -10.03 -14.95
CA ILE A 68 -17.14 -11.24 -14.77
C ILE A 68 -16.45 -12.35 -13.96
N ASN A 69 -15.12 -12.38 -13.96
CA ASN A 69 -14.35 -13.30 -13.13
C ASN A 69 -14.20 -12.73 -11.72
N GLU A 70 -14.10 -11.40 -11.58
CA GLU A 70 -14.19 -10.72 -10.29
C GLU A 70 -15.54 -10.93 -9.63
N ALA A 71 -16.64 -10.86 -10.38
CA ALA A 71 -17.98 -11.20 -9.88
C ALA A 71 -18.06 -12.61 -9.29
N LYS A 72 -17.33 -13.56 -9.87
CA LYS A 72 -17.25 -14.95 -9.38
C LYS A 72 -16.30 -15.11 -8.19
N ALA A 73 -15.21 -14.34 -8.17
CA ALA A 73 -14.26 -14.27 -7.08
C ALA A 73 -14.74 -13.38 -5.91
N PHE A 74 -15.86 -12.66 -6.12
CA PHE A 74 -16.43 -11.64 -5.23
C PHE A 74 -15.50 -10.46 -4.93
N THR A 75 -14.52 -10.20 -5.79
CA THR A 75 -13.61 -9.04 -5.71
C THR A 75 -14.27 -7.76 -6.25
N ASN A 76 -13.57 -6.63 -6.17
CA ASN A 76 -14.07 -5.32 -6.57
C ASN A 76 -13.57 -4.91 -7.97
N PRO A 77 -14.45 -4.85 -8.99
CA PRO A 77 -14.08 -4.59 -10.38
C PRO A 77 -13.61 -3.17 -10.68
N LYS A 78 -13.45 -2.35 -9.65
CA LYS A 78 -12.99 -0.97 -9.76
C LYS A 78 -11.75 -0.73 -8.89
N SER A 79 -11.20 -1.77 -8.30
CA SER A 79 -10.07 -1.72 -7.39
C SER A 79 -9.17 -2.90 -7.67
N LYS A 80 -8.00 -2.60 -8.26
CA LYS A 80 -7.01 -3.62 -8.58
C LYS A 80 -6.64 -4.52 -7.40
N ASP A 81 -6.78 -4.00 -6.19
CA ASP A 81 -6.45 -4.60 -4.91
C ASP A 81 -7.69 -4.41 -4.02
N THR A 82 -8.40 -5.49 -3.75
CA THR A 82 -9.70 -5.46 -3.05
C THR A 82 -9.52 -5.22 -1.55
N ASP A 83 -8.47 -5.78 -0.94
CA ASP A 83 -8.25 -5.69 0.50
C ASP A 83 -7.25 -4.61 0.94
N ASN A 84 -6.58 -3.98 -0.02
CA ASN A 84 -5.63 -2.88 0.09
C ASN A 84 -4.33 -3.26 0.82
N ASP A 85 -3.78 -4.45 0.55
CA ASP A 85 -2.53 -4.90 1.14
C ASP A 85 -1.28 -4.72 0.24
N GLY A 86 -1.47 -4.18 -0.95
CA GLY A 86 -0.40 -3.85 -1.90
C GLY A 86 -0.25 -4.87 -3.04
N MET A 87 -1.01 -5.98 -3.01
CA MET A 87 -1.04 -6.98 -4.07
C MET A 87 -2.34 -6.87 -4.91
N PRO A 88 -2.28 -6.97 -6.25
CA PRO A 88 -3.50 -6.96 -7.06
C PRO A 88 -4.26 -8.28 -7.02
N ASP A 89 -5.60 -8.25 -7.06
CA ASP A 89 -6.47 -9.43 -6.98
C ASP A 89 -6.09 -10.47 -8.04
N GLY A 90 -5.78 -10.04 -9.27
CA GLY A 90 -5.33 -10.92 -10.34
C GLY A 90 -4.02 -11.64 -10.07
N TRP A 91 -3.09 -11.00 -9.35
CA TRP A 91 -1.88 -11.67 -8.90
C TRP A 91 -2.21 -12.69 -7.81
N GLU A 92 -3.00 -12.30 -6.83
CA GLU A 92 -3.36 -13.13 -5.68
C GLU A 92 -4.10 -14.41 -6.10
N LEU A 93 -5.12 -14.27 -6.95
CA LEU A 93 -5.91 -15.38 -7.49
C LEU A 93 -5.05 -16.39 -8.29
N THR A 94 -3.88 -15.98 -8.79
CA THR A 94 -2.97 -16.86 -9.55
C THR A 94 -1.84 -17.45 -8.70
N HIS A 95 -1.52 -16.84 -7.55
CA HIS A 95 -0.42 -17.26 -6.67
C HIS A 95 -0.90 -17.91 -5.36
N GLY A 96 -2.20 -17.83 -5.06
CA GLY A 96 -2.84 -18.59 -4.00
C GLY A 96 -3.01 -17.86 -2.67
N SER A 97 -2.70 -16.57 -2.60
CA SER A 97 -3.15 -15.67 -1.52
C SER A 97 -4.65 -15.36 -1.65
N ASP A 98 -5.22 -14.70 -0.64
CA ASP A 98 -6.66 -14.41 -0.56
C ASP A 98 -6.94 -12.90 -0.76
N PRO A 99 -7.53 -12.46 -1.89
CA PRO A 99 -7.78 -11.03 -2.19
C PRO A 99 -8.81 -10.34 -1.29
N HIS A 100 -9.29 -11.04 -0.26
CA HIS A 100 -10.24 -10.53 0.73
C HIS A 100 -9.60 -10.36 2.11
N VAL A 101 -8.32 -10.70 2.26
CA VAL A 101 -7.61 -10.75 3.53
C VAL A 101 -6.21 -10.23 3.34
N SER A 102 -5.93 -9.06 3.94
CA SER A 102 -4.58 -8.49 3.98
C SER A 102 -3.58 -9.51 4.55
N ASP A 103 -2.88 -10.18 3.64
CA ASP A 103 -2.01 -11.33 3.87
C ASP A 103 -0.63 -11.15 3.21
N ALA A 104 -0.33 -9.94 2.69
CA ALA A 104 0.96 -9.49 2.19
C ALA A 104 2.19 -9.94 3.01
N ASN A 105 2.05 -10.05 4.34
CA ASN A 105 3.11 -10.47 5.26
C ASN A 105 3.17 -12.00 5.51
N GLU A 106 2.17 -12.76 5.09
CA GLU A 106 2.16 -14.21 5.19
C GLU A 106 3.05 -14.84 4.11
N ASP A 107 3.46 -16.09 4.32
CA ASP A 107 4.21 -16.90 3.36
C ASP A 107 3.37 -18.13 3.00
N VAL A 108 2.51 -17.97 1.98
CA VAL A 108 1.51 -18.98 1.61
C VAL A 108 2.16 -20.27 1.08
N ASN A 109 3.34 -20.18 0.47
CA ASN A 109 4.02 -21.29 -0.19
C ASN A 109 5.21 -21.87 0.61
N SER A 110 5.53 -21.27 1.76
CA SER A 110 6.59 -21.66 2.70
C SER A 110 7.98 -21.69 2.09
N ASN A 111 8.34 -20.67 1.29
CA ASN A 111 9.65 -20.53 0.66
C ASN A 111 10.57 -19.46 1.32
N ASP A 112 10.18 -18.96 2.49
CA ASP A 112 10.86 -17.91 3.24
C ASP A 112 10.80 -16.51 2.58
N LEU A 113 9.82 -16.27 1.70
CA LEU A 113 9.42 -14.95 1.21
C LEU A 113 7.95 -14.70 1.55
N ASN A 114 7.62 -13.50 2.01
CA ASN A 114 6.22 -13.14 2.16
C ASN A 114 5.58 -12.85 0.79
N ASN A 115 4.24 -12.91 0.74
CA ASN A 115 3.46 -12.76 -0.48
C ASN A 115 3.80 -11.45 -1.22
N LEU A 116 3.95 -10.32 -0.50
CA LEU A 116 4.30 -9.03 -1.11
C LEU A 116 5.69 -9.04 -1.75
N SER A 117 6.67 -9.68 -1.12
CA SER A 117 8.02 -9.84 -1.66
C SER A 117 8.01 -10.66 -2.95
N GLU A 118 7.18 -11.70 -3.02
CA GLU A 118 7.00 -12.47 -4.24
C GLU A 118 6.37 -11.63 -5.35
N TYR A 119 5.35 -10.84 -5.01
CA TYR A 119 4.71 -9.93 -5.96
C TYR A 119 5.74 -8.93 -6.52
N VAL A 120 6.48 -8.24 -5.66
CA VAL A 120 7.56 -7.30 -6.04
C VAL A 120 8.57 -7.97 -6.98
N LEU A 121 8.98 -9.20 -6.71
CA LEU A 121 9.92 -9.95 -7.57
C LEU A 121 9.31 -10.42 -8.89
N SER A 122 7.99 -10.56 -8.97
CA SER A 122 7.28 -11.03 -10.16
C SER A 122 7.04 -9.93 -11.21
N VAL A 123 7.10 -8.66 -10.80
CA VAL A 123 6.82 -7.51 -11.66
C VAL A 123 8.13 -6.94 -12.22
N GLU A 124 8.35 -7.05 -13.54
CA GLU A 124 9.59 -6.60 -14.19
C GLU A 124 9.87 -5.10 -14.00
N ASP A 125 8.83 -4.25 -14.07
CA ASP A 125 8.91 -2.79 -13.94
C ASP A 125 8.18 -2.30 -12.67
N TYR A 126 8.44 -2.94 -11.52
CA TYR A 126 7.84 -2.54 -10.24
C TYR A 126 8.25 -1.08 -9.88
N PRO A 127 7.32 -0.19 -9.50
CA PRO A 127 7.65 1.20 -9.20
C PRO A 127 8.67 1.32 -8.05
N THR A 128 9.78 2.01 -8.29
CA THR A 128 10.93 2.05 -7.36
C THR A 128 10.68 2.90 -6.11
N ASP A 129 9.59 3.68 -6.09
CA ASP A 129 9.20 4.58 -5.01
C ASP A 129 7.97 4.10 -4.24
N THR A 130 7.44 2.91 -4.54
CA THR A 130 6.42 2.26 -3.69
C THR A 130 7.04 1.90 -2.34
N ASP A 131 6.31 2.20 -1.28
CA ASP A 131 6.61 1.97 0.14
C ASP A 131 5.29 1.53 0.78
N THR A 132 5.03 0.22 0.75
CA THR A 132 3.73 -0.37 1.10
C THR A 132 3.43 -0.20 2.58
N ASP A 133 4.41 -0.44 3.45
CA ASP A 133 4.22 -0.29 4.87
C ASP A 133 4.29 1.17 5.35
N ASN A 134 4.84 2.09 4.55
CA ASN A 134 5.06 3.50 4.87
C ASN A 134 6.03 3.71 6.04
N ASP A 135 7.18 3.06 5.99
CA ASP A 135 8.27 3.23 6.94
C ASP A 135 9.45 4.07 6.42
N GLY A 136 9.44 4.39 5.13
CA GLY A 136 10.45 5.22 4.47
C GLY A 136 11.53 4.44 3.72
N MET A 137 11.46 3.11 3.71
CA MET A 137 12.24 2.24 2.82
C MET A 137 11.34 1.76 1.66
N PRO A 138 11.79 1.82 0.39
CA PRO A 138 10.98 1.33 -0.72
C PRO A 138 10.97 -0.20 -0.80
N ASP A 139 9.84 -0.80 -1.19
CA ASP A 139 9.64 -2.26 -1.25
C ASP A 139 10.75 -2.97 -2.06
N SER A 140 11.08 -2.38 -3.21
CA SER A 140 12.12 -2.93 -4.10
C SER A 140 13.51 -2.97 -3.47
N TRP A 141 13.82 -2.04 -2.56
CA TRP A 141 15.06 -2.04 -1.79
C TRP A 141 15.01 -3.08 -0.68
N GLU A 142 13.91 -3.12 0.08
CA GLU A 142 13.74 -4.09 1.16
C GLU A 142 13.87 -5.52 0.65
N VAL A 143 13.16 -5.86 -0.43
CA VAL A 143 13.21 -7.17 -1.08
C VAL A 143 14.63 -7.51 -1.57
N ALA A 144 15.36 -6.53 -2.13
CA ALA A 144 16.74 -6.74 -2.58
C ALA A 144 17.70 -7.10 -1.43
N TYR A 145 17.40 -6.63 -0.21
CA TYR A 145 18.17 -6.88 1.01
C TYR A 145 17.48 -7.86 1.97
N ARG A 146 16.47 -8.62 1.49
CA ARG A 146 15.74 -9.63 2.28
C ARG A 146 15.11 -9.08 3.57
N LEU A 147 14.70 -7.82 3.53
CA LEU A 147 13.81 -7.20 4.52
C LEU A 147 12.35 -7.37 4.09
N ASN A 148 11.43 -6.95 4.95
CA ASN A 148 10.02 -7.22 4.79
C ASN A 148 9.21 -5.97 4.41
N PRO A 149 8.81 -5.81 3.12
CA PRO A 149 8.09 -4.62 2.67
C PRO A 149 6.66 -4.46 3.22
N ALA A 150 6.14 -5.48 3.92
CA ALA A 150 4.80 -5.45 4.50
C ALA A 150 4.81 -5.07 5.99
N VAL A 151 5.98 -4.84 6.60
CA VAL A 151 6.11 -4.64 8.05
C VAL A 151 7.16 -3.59 8.38
N LYS A 152 6.74 -2.57 9.15
CA LYS A 152 7.60 -1.45 9.60
C LYS A 152 8.81 -1.92 10.39
N ASP A 153 9.89 -2.22 9.68
CA ASP A 153 11.11 -2.79 10.22
C ASP A 153 12.31 -1.86 10.06
N ASN A 154 12.14 -0.66 9.51
CA ASN A 154 13.15 0.38 9.39
C ASN A 154 13.98 0.65 10.65
N LYS A 155 13.38 0.51 11.84
CA LYS A 155 14.04 0.67 13.15
C LYS A 155 14.66 -0.61 13.71
N GLY A 156 14.61 -1.70 12.95
CA GLY A 156 15.32 -2.94 13.21
C GLY A 156 16.80 -2.82 12.86
N ASP A 157 17.57 -3.79 13.34
CA ASP A 157 19.01 -3.95 13.12
C ASP A 157 19.21 -5.41 12.70
N ALA A 158 19.11 -5.67 11.39
CA ALA A 158 18.99 -7.02 10.85
C ALA A 158 20.25 -7.88 11.09
N ASP A 159 21.44 -7.27 11.02
CA ASP A 159 22.72 -7.97 11.22
C ASP A 159 23.32 -7.82 12.64
N ASN A 160 22.70 -7.02 13.50
CA ASN A 160 23.10 -6.73 14.88
C ASN A 160 24.44 -5.99 15.02
N ASP A 161 24.80 -5.13 14.06
CA ASP A 161 26.00 -4.29 14.11
C ASP A 161 25.79 -2.96 14.88
N GLY A 162 24.54 -2.64 15.22
CA GLY A 162 24.13 -1.42 15.90
C GLY A 162 23.67 -0.29 14.97
N ARG A 163 23.46 -0.56 13.67
CA ARG A 163 22.83 0.34 12.70
C ARG A 163 21.40 -0.11 12.44
N LEU A 164 20.55 0.86 12.11
CA LEU A 164 19.18 0.56 11.74
C LEU A 164 19.06 0.35 10.24
N ASN A 165 18.11 -0.48 9.80
CA ASN A 165 17.84 -0.75 8.39
C ASN A 165 17.70 0.56 7.57
N GLU A 166 17.00 1.58 8.07
CA GLU A 166 16.88 2.89 7.41
C GLU A 166 18.20 3.67 7.32
N GLU A 167 19.07 3.54 8.32
CA GLU A 167 20.36 4.22 8.33
C GLU A 167 21.24 3.64 7.21
N GLU A 168 21.09 2.34 6.95
CA GLU A 168 21.80 1.60 5.93
C GLU A 168 21.24 1.84 4.53
N TYR A 169 19.92 1.89 4.39
CA TYR A 169 19.26 2.36 3.18
C TYR A 169 19.80 3.73 2.75
N VAL A 170 19.81 4.70 3.67
CA VAL A 170 20.30 6.07 3.41
C VAL A 170 21.81 6.09 3.12
N ALA A 171 22.58 5.23 3.79
CA ALA A 171 24.01 5.12 3.61
C ALA A 171 24.42 4.36 2.33
N GLY A 172 23.49 3.61 1.73
CA GLY A 172 23.78 2.66 0.65
C GLY A 172 24.66 1.49 1.11
N THR A 173 24.47 1.02 2.35
CA THR A 173 25.12 -0.18 2.89
C THR A 173 24.16 -1.38 2.85
N ASP A 174 24.66 -2.54 3.28
CA ASP A 174 23.94 -3.81 3.24
C ASP A 174 23.50 -4.16 4.66
N PRO A 175 22.18 -4.11 4.98
CA PRO A 175 21.67 -4.38 6.32
C PRO A 175 21.78 -5.84 6.77
N GLN A 176 22.27 -6.72 5.90
CA GLN A 176 22.53 -8.12 6.21
C GLN A 176 24.03 -8.40 6.44
N ASP A 177 24.91 -7.37 6.38
CA ASP A 177 26.35 -7.51 6.51
C ASP A 177 26.96 -6.49 7.47
N SER A 178 27.25 -6.95 8.69
CA SER A 178 27.87 -6.14 9.76
C SER A 178 29.24 -5.53 9.43
N SER A 179 29.84 -5.91 8.29
CA SER A 179 31.08 -5.33 7.78
C SER A 179 30.86 -4.23 6.73
N SER A 180 29.63 -4.08 6.24
CA SER A 180 29.18 -3.07 5.29
C SER A 180 28.96 -1.73 5.99
N ILE A 181 30.05 -1.01 6.28
CA ILE A 181 30.00 0.19 7.11
C ILE A 181 30.27 1.46 6.27
N ALA A 182 29.35 2.42 6.32
CA ALA A 182 29.57 3.78 5.80
C ALA A 182 30.02 4.77 6.90
N PRO A 183 30.89 5.75 6.57
CA PRO A 183 31.28 6.81 7.50
C PRO A 183 30.08 7.67 7.91
N LYS A 184 29.81 7.71 9.21
CA LYS A 184 28.65 8.36 9.84
C LYS A 184 28.67 9.89 9.69
N VAL A 185 27.72 10.45 8.94
CA VAL A 185 27.24 11.83 9.13
C VAL A 185 25.71 11.83 9.01
N LEU A 186 25.06 11.42 10.09
CA LEU A 186 23.62 11.60 10.27
C LEU A 186 23.39 12.95 10.96
N ILE A 187 22.63 13.83 10.30
CA ILE A 187 22.16 15.09 10.89
C ILE A 187 20.64 14.96 10.92
N ASP A 188 20.13 14.50 12.04
CA ASP A 188 18.70 14.47 12.37
C ASP A 188 18.35 15.76 13.14
N PHE A 189 17.21 16.36 12.80
CA PHE A 189 16.65 17.55 13.45
C PHE A 189 15.41 17.20 14.28
N GLU A 190 15.51 16.19 15.14
CA GLU A 190 14.62 15.96 16.30
C GLU A 190 13.10 15.92 16.01
N ASP A 191 12.68 15.39 14.87
CA ASP A 191 11.45 14.60 14.83
C ASP A 191 11.87 13.12 14.86
N ASN A 192 11.23 12.29 15.69
CA ASN A 192 11.65 10.90 15.91
C ASN A 192 11.41 9.97 14.69
N THR A 193 11.47 10.53 13.49
CA THR A 193 11.18 9.98 12.17
C THR A 193 12.10 10.72 11.22
N LEU A 194 12.86 10.04 10.35
CA LEU A 194 13.54 10.72 9.25
C LEU A 194 12.46 11.21 8.27
N GLY A 195 11.83 12.33 8.59
CA GLY A 195 10.63 12.83 7.92
C GLY A 195 10.94 13.29 6.50
N GLY A 196 11.00 12.36 5.54
CA GLY A 196 10.88 12.56 4.10
C GLY A 196 11.83 13.56 3.42
N TYR A 197 12.80 14.15 4.12
CA TYR A 197 13.73 15.13 3.57
C TYR A 197 15.16 14.87 4.02
N PHE A 198 16.00 14.48 3.07
CA PHE A 198 17.44 14.30 3.28
C PHE A 198 18.23 15.50 2.75
N TRP A 199 19.18 16.01 3.54
CA TRP A 199 20.09 17.07 3.11
C TRP A 199 21.50 16.52 2.96
N ARG A 200 21.97 16.38 1.71
CA ARG A 200 23.36 16.03 1.39
C ARG A 200 24.22 17.29 1.36
N TYR A 201 25.23 17.39 2.23
CA TYR A 201 26.24 18.44 2.15
C TYR A 201 27.42 18.00 1.28
N GLU A 202 27.59 18.64 0.12
CA GLU A 202 28.79 18.49 -0.71
C GLU A 202 29.57 19.80 -0.70
N GLY A 203 30.59 19.87 0.15
CA GLY A 203 31.51 21.00 0.20
C GLY A 203 32.69 20.77 1.14
N PRO A 204 33.75 21.60 1.07
CA PRO A 204 34.96 21.41 1.88
C PRO A 204 34.82 21.91 3.33
N SER A 205 33.66 22.45 3.74
CA SER A 205 33.53 23.11 5.03
C SER A 205 33.09 22.14 6.13
N GLN A 206 33.60 22.35 7.34
CA GLN A 206 33.21 21.59 8.52
C GLN A 206 32.01 22.24 9.21
N TRP A 207 31.03 21.43 9.59
CA TRP A 207 29.92 21.86 10.45
C TRP A 207 30.46 22.32 11.81
N GLN A 208 29.95 23.44 12.33
CA GLN A 208 30.28 23.92 13.67
C GLN A 208 29.01 24.05 14.52
N ARG A 209 29.09 23.56 15.76
CA ARG A 209 28.04 23.77 16.77
C ARG A 209 28.04 25.23 17.18
N VAL A 210 26.93 25.94 16.99
CA VAL A 210 26.80 27.35 17.39
C VAL A 210 25.79 27.47 18.51
N ALA A 211 26.04 28.40 19.45
CA ALA A 211 25.06 28.71 20.47
C ALA A 211 23.87 29.43 19.81
N GLY A 212 22.76 28.73 19.62
CA GLY A 212 21.50 29.25 19.11
C GLY A 212 20.33 28.62 19.86
N LYS A 213 19.20 29.33 19.92
CA LYS A 213 17.94 28.79 20.45
C LYS A 213 17.20 28.13 19.29
N GLY A 214 17.35 26.82 19.13
CA GLY A 214 16.32 26.05 18.43
C GLY A 214 14.96 26.29 19.10
N LYS A 215 13.86 26.15 18.35
CA LYS A 215 12.54 26.05 19.00
C LYS A 215 12.67 24.89 19.99
N GLU A 216 12.41 25.15 21.26
CA GLU A 216 12.51 24.18 22.38
C GLU A 216 13.87 24.04 23.08
N GLY A 217 14.85 24.91 22.82
CA GLY A 217 16.08 24.98 23.64
C GLY A 217 17.21 24.05 23.22
N SER A 218 17.12 23.45 22.04
CA SER A 218 18.21 22.73 21.37
C SER A 218 19.25 23.67 20.75
N THR A 219 20.50 23.17 20.59
CA THR A 219 21.59 23.90 19.92
C THR A 219 21.41 23.91 18.40
N ALA A 220 21.55 25.08 17.77
CA ALA A 220 21.56 25.19 16.31
C ALA A 220 22.93 24.80 15.73
N TRP A 221 22.92 24.19 14.54
CA TRP A 221 24.12 23.90 13.74
C TRP A 221 24.16 24.81 12.52
N ALA A 222 25.33 25.34 12.19
CA ALA A 222 25.52 26.19 11.00
C ALA A 222 26.69 25.69 10.16
N VAL A 223 26.55 25.77 8.83
CA VAL A 223 27.68 25.64 7.91
C VAL A 223 28.48 26.92 7.96
N LYS A 224 29.74 26.85 8.37
CA LYS A 224 30.65 27.99 8.28
C LYS A 224 31.20 28.08 6.86
N VAL A 225 30.49 28.79 5.98
CA VAL A 225 31.03 29.14 4.66
C VAL A 225 32.12 30.18 4.87
N LEU A 226 33.39 29.75 4.79
CA LEU A 226 34.52 30.67 4.77
C LEU A 226 34.54 31.34 3.39
N MET A 227 33.83 32.47 3.23
CA MET A 227 34.04 33.33 2.07
C MET A 227 35.44 33.94 2.18
N ILE A 228 36.41 33.35 1.49
CA ILE A 228 37.65 34.05 1.17
C ILE A 228 37.30 35.02 0.06
N VAL A 229 37.04 36.28 0.41
CA VAL A 229 37.16 37.37 -0.56
C VAL A 229 38.65 37.45 -0.91
N LYS A 230 39.00 37.11 -2.15
CA LYS A 230 40.29 37.48 -2.70
C LYS A 230 40.19 38.93 -3.16
N ASP A 231 41.05 39.78 -2.61
CA ASP A 231 41.40 41.06 -3.24
C ASP A 231 42.07 40.82 -4.61
#